data_AF-A0A932H7P8-F1
#
_entry.id   AF-A0A932H7P8-F1
#
_cell.length_a   1.000
_cell.length_b   1.000
_cell.length_c   1.000
_cell.angle_alpha   90.00
_cell.angle_beta   90.00
_cell.angle_gamma   90.00
#
_symmetry.space_group_name_H-M   'P 1'
#
loop_
_entity.id
_entity.type
_entity.pdbx_description
1 polymer ?
#
loop_
_entity_poly.entity_id
_entity_poly.type
_entity_poly.pdbx_seq_one_letter_code
_entity_poly.pdbx_strand_id
1 'polypeptide(L)' 'MASDYEKLKRLDHTYVWHPFTQMQEWMGEEPLIIERGEGHYLIDVQGKRYL' A
#
# COMPACT_ATOMS: atom_id res chain seq x y z
N MET A 1 -10.01 8.12 -2.04
CA MET A 1 -9.53 9.48 -2.38
C MET A 1 -8.24 9.76 -1.60
N ALA A 2 -7.46 10.80 -1.91
CA ALA A 2 -6.15 11.05 -1.27
C ALA A 2 -6.14 10.97 0.28
N SER A 3 -7.27 11.26 0.94
CA SER A 3 -7.46 11.09 2.39
C SER A 3 -7.39 9.66 2.90
N ASP A 4 -7.84 8.68 2.11
CA ASP A 4 -7.90 7.28 2.51
C ASP A 4 -6.52 6.63 2.42
N TYR A 5 -5.73 7.00 1.41
CA TYR A 5 -4.36 6.56 1.26
C TYR A 5 -3.50 6.96 2.47
N GLU A 6 -3.51 8.23 2.86
CA GLU A 6 -2.72 8.71 4.01
C GLU A 6 -3.13 8.02 5.32
N LYS A 7 -4.43 7.74 5.49
CA LYS A 7 -4.92 6.98 6.63
C LYS A 7 -4.38 5.56 6.62
N LEU A 8 -4.44 4.86 5.49
CA LEU A 8 -3.97 3.48 5.36
C LEU A 8 -2.45 3.40 5.53
N LYS A 9 -1.67 4.29 4.90
CA LYS A 9 -0.22 4.42 5.09
C LYS A 9 0.14 4.58 6.56
N ARG A 10 -0.52 5.50 7.27
CA ARG A 10 -0.28 5.70 8.70
C ARG A 10 -0.54 4.42 9.50
N LEU A 11 -1.65 3.73 9.23
CA LEU A 11 -1.99 2.49 9.94
C LEU A 11 -0.96 1.38 9.65
N ASP A 12 -0.56 1.24 8.39
CA ASP A 12 0.46 0.28 7.96
C ASP A 12 1.80 0.50 8.69
N HIS A 13 2.33 1.72 8.62
CA HIS A 13 3.58 2.10 9.29
C HIS A 13 3.51 1.97 10.82
N THR A 14 2.33 2.06 11.42
CA THR A 14 2.18 1.99 12.89
C THR A 14 2.07 0.55 13.40
N TYR A 15 1.42 -0.33 12.64
CA TYR A 15 0.95 -1.61 13.18
C TYR A 15 1.41 -2.84 12.40
N VAL A 16 1.92 -2.70 11.18
CA VAL A 16 2.28 -3.83 10.33
C VAL A 16 3.79 -3.99 10.26
N TRP A 17 4.28 -5.18 10.60
CA TRP A 17 5.66 -5.57 10.35
C TRP A 17 5.70 -6.48 9.13
N HIS A 18 6.17 -5.95 7.99
CA HIS A 18 6.07 -6.64 6.70
C HIS A 18 7.09 -7.78 6.59
N PRO A 19 6.67 -8.95 6.05
CA PRO A 19 7.59 -10.05 5.77
C PRO A 19 8.48 -9.69 4.59
N PHE A 20 9.77 -10.06 4.66
CA PHE A 20 10.76 -9.79 3.60
C PHE A 20 10.95 -8.30 3.24
N THR A 21 10.69 -7.40 4.19
CA THR A 21 10.85 -5.95 4.01
C THR A 21 11.81 -5.39 5.07
N GLN A 22 12.72 -4.51 4.66
CA GLN A 22 13.56 -3.76 5.60
C GLN A 22 12.75 -2.63 6.23
N MET A 23 12.34 -2.83 7.49
CA MET A 23 11.39 -1.91 8.14
C MET A 23 11.92 -0.49 8.33
N GLN A 24 13.24 -0.30 8.49
CA GLN A 24 13.78 1.06 8.61
C GLN A 24 13.60 1.87 7.32
N GLU A 25 13.78 1.23 6.17
CA GLU A 25 13.62 1.86 4.86
C GLU A 25 12.12 2.05 4.56
N TRP A 26 11.31 1.02 4.82
CA TRP A 26 9.86 1.02 4.62
C TRP A 26 9.15 2.24 5.23
N MET A 27 9.54 2.64 6.45
CA MET A 27 8.93 3.78 7.14
C MET A 27 9.08 5.11 6.39
N GLY A 28 10.07 5.22 5.49
CA GLY A 28 10.30 6.39 4.63
C GLY A 28 9.69 6.27 3.23
N GLU A 29 9.10 5.12 2.88
CA GLU A 29 8.56 4.88 1.54
C GLU A 29 7.10 5.32 1.40
N GLU A 30 6.61 5.30 0.15
CA GLU A 30 5.20 5.42 -0.20
C GLU A 30 4.65 4.01 -0.50
N PRO A 31 3.88 3.40 0.43
CA PRO A 31 3.42 2.03 0.27
C PRO A 31 2.51 1.84 -0.95
N LEU A 32 2.74 0.77 -1.72
CA LEU A 32 1.78 0.31 -2.73
C LEU A 32 0.65 -0.48 -2.06
N ILE A 33 -0.53 0.13 -1.93
CA ILE A 33 -1.69 -0.47 -1.26
C ILE A 33 -2.72 -0.93 -2.28
N ILE A 34 -2.91 -2.24 -2.41
CA ILE A 34 -3.89 -2.86 -3.34
C ILE A 34 -5.29 -2.85 -2.73
N GLU A 35 -6.28 -2.38 -3.48
CA GLU A 35 -7.70 -2.33 -3.07
C GLU A 35 -8.49 -3.54 -3.60
N ARG A 36 -8.28 -3.89 -4.88
CA ARG A 36 -9.07 -4.94 -5.56
C ARG A 36 -8.31 -5.59 -6.71
N GLY A 37 -8.87 -6.69 -7.22
CA GLY A 37 -8.41 -7.36 -8.43
C GLY A 37 -9.50 -7.44 -9.51
N GLU A 38 -9.11 -7.36 -10.78
CA GLU A 38 -9.98 -7.52 -11.94
C GLU A 38 -9.28 -8.37 -13.02
N GLY A 39 -9.69 -9.64 -13.16
CA GLY A 39 -9.00 -10.59 -14.03
C GLY A 39 -7.56 -10.83 -13.55
N HIS A 40 -6.58 -10.59 -14.42
CA HIS A 40 -5.16 -10.67 -14.10
C HIS A 40 -4.56 -9.36 -13.57
N TYR A 41 -5.38 -8.35 -13.28
CA TYR A 41 -4.89 -7.05 -12.83
C TYR A 41 -5.12 -6.85 -11.33
N LEU A 42 -4.10 -6.29 -10.66
CA LEU A 42 -4.23 -5.68 -9.34
C LEU A 42 -4.46 -4.18 -9.50
N ILE A 43 -5.33 -3.62 -8.65
CA ILE A 43 -5.71 -2.20 -8.69
C ILE A 43 -5.46 -1.59 -7.31
N ASP A 44 -4.61 -0.56 -7.27
CA ASP A 44 -4.32 0.16 -6.03
C ASP A 44 -5.44 1.12 -5.61
N VAL A 45 -5.34 1.64 -4.39
CA VAL A 45 -6.29 2.61 -3.81
C VAL A 45 -6.35 3.96 -4.55
N GLN A 46 -5.45 4.20 -5.51
CA GLN A 46 -5.45 5.35 -6.41
C GLN A 46 -6.04 5.02 -7.79
N GLY A 47 -6.43 3.76 -8.02
CA GLY A 47 -7.03 3.30 -9.27
C GLY A 47 -6.02 2.89 -10.34
N LYS A 48 -4.72 2.87 -10.05
CA LYS A 48 -3.69 2.43 -11.01
C LYS A 48 -3.70 0.90 -11.10
N ARG A 49 -3.57 0.40 -12.33
CA ARG A 49 -3.64 -1.03 -12.67
C ARG A 49 -2.25 -1.59 -12.91
N TYR A 50 -2.00 -2.79 -12.40
CA TYR A 50 -0.76 -3.54 -12.54
C TYR A 50 -1.09 -4.95 -13.05
N LEU A 51 -0.30 -5.46 -14.00
CA LEU A 51 -0.38 -6.84 -14.50
C LEU A 51 0.53 -7.74 -13.66
#